data_AF-A0A7K0PYD1-F1
#
_entry.id   AF-A0A7K0PYD1-F1
#
_cell.length_a   1.000
_cell.length_b   1.000
_cell.length_c   1.000
_cell.angle_alpha   90.00
_cell.angle_beta   90.00
_cell.angle_gamma   90.00
#
_symmetry.space_group_name_H-M   'P 1'
#
loop_
_entity.id
_entity.type
_entity.pdbx_description
1 polymer ?
#
loop_
_entity_poly.entity_id
_entity_poly.type
_entity_poly.pdbx_seq_one_letter_code
_entity_poly.pdbx_strand_id
1 'polypeptide(L)'
;MARTGQRRDGARRTAGRHGQRARTTDLVGELARAVRDVEAAAKRGRVTPSVRATFQAVALLLREERARVRAAAMSDSQRGDQLKRLEGIATILATTAVRDSGLLALRGEDAVVSDAARRTAREIKAALGVEPEPEEEPEPVAAAPVEAPRRVVPQSVVS
;
A
#
# COMPACT_ATOMS: atom_id res chain seq x y z
N MET A 1 -19.09 33.96 -44.53
CA MET A 1 -19.68 32.61 -44.37
C MET A 1 -18.56 31.71 -43.81
N ALA A 2 -18.65 31.06 -42.63
CA ALA A 2 -19.70 30.19 -42.09
C ALA A 2 -19.77 28.84 -42.88
N ARG A 3 -19.70 27.64 -42.27
CA ARG A 3 -19.87 27.23 -40.85
C ARG A 3 -18.92 26.10 -40.41
N THR A 4 -18.80 25.96 -39.08
CA THR A 4 -18.79 24.72 -38.27
C THR A 4 -18.98 23.38 -39.01
N GLY A 5 -18.30 22.27 -38.70
CA GLY A 5 -17.33 21.96 -37.63
C GLY A 5 -17.75 20.74 -36.80
N GLN A 6 -16.86 19.76 -36.58
CA GLN A 6 -17.19 18.59 -35.76
C GLN A 6 -15.97 18.01 -35.02
N ARG A 7 -15.91 18.23 -33.70
CA ARG A 7 -15.02 17.46 -32.80
C ARG A 7 -15.56 16.04 -32.64
N ARG A 8 -14.66 15.06 -32.50
CA ARG A 8 -14.98 13.70 -32.01
C ARG A 8 -14.10 13.34 -30.81
N ASP A 9 -14.17 14.17 -29.77
CA ASP A 9 -13.77 13.81 -28.42
C ASP A 9 -14.62 12.62 -27.95
N GLY A 10 -14.07 11.39 -28.00
CA GLY A 10 -14.89 10.18 -27.87
C GLY A 10 -14.21 8.88 -27.43
N ALA A 11 -12.94 8.89 -27.03
CA ALA A 11 -12.18 7.66 -26.75
C ALA A 11 -11.52 7.57 -25.35
N ARG A 12 -11.79 8.51 -24.43
CA ARG A 12 -11.00 8.69 -23.19
C ARG A 12 -11.61 8.14 -21.90
N ARG A 13 -12.46 7.10 -21.94
CA ARG A 13 -13.17 6.55 -20.75
C ARG A 13 -13.30 5.01 -20.66
N THR A 14 -12.20 4.25 -20.88
CA THR A 14 -12.19 2.79 -20.60
C THR A 14 -10.90 2.24 -19.95
N ALA A 15 -9.74 2.89 -20.13
CA ALA A 15 -8.43 2.33 -19.76
C ALA A 15 -8.29 1.91 -18.27
N GLY A 16 -8.77 2.73 -17.33
CA GLY A 16 -8.53 2.52 -15.89
C GLY A 16 -9.03 1.18 -15.33
N ARG A 17 -10.18 0.68 -15.82
CA ARG A 17 -10.80 -0.54 -15.25
C ARG A 17 -10.01 -1.82 -15.56
N HIS A 18 -9.30 -1.89 -16.68
CA HIS A 18 -8.43 -3.03 -16.98
C HIS A 18 -7.13 -2.97 -16.18
N GLY A 19 -6.47 -1.81 -16.12
CA GLY A 19 -5.28 -1.61 -15.30
C GLY A 19 -5.50 -1.85 -13.80
N GLN A 20 -6.69 -1.54 -13.26
CA GLN A 20 -7.04 -1.87 -11.87
C GLN A 20 -7.11 -3.40 -11.63
N ARG A 21 -7.70 -4.16 -12.57
CA ARG A 21 -7.89 -5.62 -12.43
C ARG A 21 -6.58 -6.41 -12.61
N ALA A 22 -5.67 -5.95 -13.46
CA ALA A 22 -4.31 -6.49 -13.53
C ALA A 22 -3.63 -6.35 -12.16
N ARG A 23 -3.40 -5.11 -11.71
CA ARG A 23 -2.71 -4.80 -10.43
C ARG A 23 -3.23 -5.57 -9.21
N THR A 24 -4.55 -5.71 -9.03
CA THR A 24 -5.12 -6.55 -7.93
C THR A 24 -4.80 -8.04 -8.11
N THR A 25 -4.82 -8.56 -9.34
CA THR A 25 -4.44 -9.97 -9.62
C THR A 25 -2.96 -10.21 -9.36
N ASP A 26 -2.12 -9.25 -9.75
CA ASP A 26 -0.66 -9.30 -9.57
C ASP A 26 -0.29 -9.24 -8.07
N LEU A 27 -0.94 -8.36 -7.30
CA LEU A 27 -0.79 -8.29 -5.84
C LEU A 27 -1.25 -9.57 -5.13
N VAL A 28 -2.36 -10.18 -5.56
CA VAL A 28 -2.80 -11.49 -5.02
C VAL A 28 -1.78 -12.59 -5.34
N GLY A 29 -1.14 -12.55 -6.51
CA GLY A 29 -0.04 -13.44 -6.88
C GLY A 29 1.19 -13.28 -5.98
N GLU A 30 1.65 -12.05 -5.77
CA GLU A 30 2.85 -11.79 -4.95
C GLU A 30 2.60 -12.01 -3.46
N LEU A 31 1.39 -11.75 -2.94
CA LEU A 31 1.01 -12.15 -1.59
C LEU A 31 0.99 -13.67 -1.41
N ALA A 32 0.58 -14.42 -2.44
CA ALA A 32 0.65 -15.88 -2.45
C ALA A 32 2.10 -16.39 -2.52
N ARG A 33 3.00 -15.70 -3.21
CA ARG A 33 4.44 -15.99 -3.22
C ARG A 33 5.07 -15.73 -1.84
N ALA A 34 4.94 -14.51 -1.34
CA ALA A 34 5.52 -14.08 -0.07
C ALA A 34 5.07 -14.95 1.12
N VAL A 35 3.79 -15.39 1.16
CA VAL A 35 3.33 -16.31 2.21
C VAL A 35 3.94 -17.71 2.10
N ARG A 36 4.26 -18.18 0.89
CA ARG A 36 4.92 -19.48 0.68
C ARG A 36 6.40 -19.45 1.06
N ASP A 37 7.09 -18.34 0.79
CA ASP A 37 8.47 -18.16 1.24
C ASP A 37 8.56 -18.07 2.78
N VAL A 38 7.61 -17.39 3.42
CA VAL A 38 7.46 -17.39 4.89
C VAL A 38 7.09 -18.78 5.44
N GLU A 39 6.16 -19.51 4.81
CA GLU A 39 5.82 -20.89 5.19
C GLU A 39 7.04 -21.83 5.06
N ALA A 40 7.84 -21.68 4.00
CA ALA A 40 9.05 -22.45 3.77
C ALA A 40 10.15 -22.13 4.80
N ALA A 41 10.29 -20.87 5.21
CA ALA A 41 11.21 -20.46 6.27
C ALA A 41 10.80 -21.02 7.64
N ALA A 42 9.51 -20.94 7.98
CA ALA A 42 8.96 -21.49 9.22
C ALA A 42 9.11 -23.03 9.28
N LYS A 43 8.78 -23.76 8.21
CA LYS A 43 9.00 -25.22 8.09
C LYS A 43 10.45 -25.66 8.24
N ARG A 44 11.42 -24.75 8.05
CA ARG A 44 12.87 -24.98 8.21
C ARG A 44 13.40 -24.47 9.56
N GLY A 45 12.55 -23.92 10.44
CA GLY A 45 12.97 -23.31 11.71
C GLY A 45 13.83 -22.04 11.56
N ARG A 46 13.73 -21.32 10.42
CA ARG A 46 14.60 -20.17 10.08
C ARG A 46 13.82 -18.85 10.01
N VAL A 47 13.10 -18.51 11.08
CA VAL A 47 12.29 -17.29 11.18
C VAL A 47 13.17 -16.06 11.54
N THR A 48 13.85 -15.54 10.52
CA THR A 48 14.69 -14.33 10.65
C THR A 48 13.86 -13.06 10.92
N PRO A 49 14.47 -11.95 11.36
CA PRO A 49 13.78 -10.66 11.48
C PRO A 49 13.14 -10.19 10.16
N SER A 50 13.76 -10.48 9.02
CA SER A 50 13.21 -10.21 7.68
C SER A 50 11.95 -11.05 7.40
N VAL A 51 11.98 -12.36 7.70
CA VAL A 51 10.79 -13.23 7.58
C VAL A 51 9.64 -12.74 8.47
N ARG A 52 9.94 -12.23 9.68
CA ARG A 52 8.95 -11.60 10.58
C ARG A 52 8.37 -10.30 10.00
N ALA A 53 9.20 -9.45 9.40
CA ALA A 53 8.74 -8.24 8.71
C ALA A 53 7.84 -8.57 7.51
N THR A 54 8.22 -9.50 6.65
CA THR A 54 7.39 -9.97 5.52
C THR A 54 6.08 -10.59 5.99
N PHE A 55 6.09 -11.38 7.05
CA PHE A 55 4.87 -11.95 7.64
C PHE A 55 3.89 -10.87 8.15
N GLN A 56 4.40 -9.82 8.81
CA GLN A 56 3.59 -8.66 9.22
C GLN A 56 3.15 -7.80 8.02
N ALA A 57 3.98 -7.65 6.98
CA ALA A 57 3.62 -6.93 5.76
C ALA A 57 2.45 -7.62 5.03
N VAL A 58 2.52 -8.94 4.83
CA VAL A 58 1.42 -9.75 4.27
C VAL A 58 0.16 -9.66 5.16
N ALA A 59 0.29 -9.47 6.48
CA ALA A 59 -0.85 -9.24 7.37
C ALA A 59 -1.62 -7.94 7.09
N LEU A 60 -0.88 -6.85 6.83
CA LEU A 60 -1.44 -5.55 6.46
C LEU A 60 -2.13 -5.63 5.10
N LEU A 61 -1.37 -6.05 4.08
CA LEU A 61 -1.81 -6.07 2.69
C LEU A 61 -3.06 -6.94 2.47
N LEU A 62 -3.20 -8.06 3.20
CA LEU A 62 -4.43 -8.87 3.17
C LEU A 62 -5.65 -8.17 3.79
N ARG A 63 -5.47 -7.34 4.82
CA ARG A 63 -6.57 -6.55 5.42
C ARG A 63 -6.97 -5.41 4.49
N GLU A 64 -5.99 -4.69 3.96
CA GLU A 64 -6.17 -3.62 2.97
C GLU A 64 -6.87 -4.13 1.70
N GLU A 65 -6.38 -5.21 1.08
CA GLU A 65 -6.97 -5.71 -0.17
C GLU A 65 -8.35 -6.36 0.07
N ARG A 66 -8.59 -7.03 1.21
CA ARG A 66 -9.95 -7.49 1.56
C ARG A 66 -10.92 -6.32 1.77
N ALA A 67 -10.48 -5.18 2.28
CA ALA A 67 -11.29 -3.96 2.38
C ALA A 67 -11.54 -3.34 0.99
N ARG A 68 -10.50 -3.19 0.17
CA ARG A 68 -10.59 -2.68 -1.21
C ARG A 68 -11.53 -3.52 -2.07
N VAL A 69 -11.39 -4.85 -2.05
CA VAL A 69 -12.25 -5.79 -2.81
C VAL A 69 -13.71 -5.74 -2.34
N ARG A 70 -13.95 -5.54 -1.04
CA ARG A 70 -15.32 -5.30 -0.52
C ARG A 70 -15.93 -4.00 -1.04
N ALA A 71 -15.18 -2.89 -0.99
CA ALA A 71 -15.64 -1.58 -1.47
C ALA A 71 -15.71 -1.45 -3.00
N ALA A 72 -15.03 -2.32 -3.75
CA ALA A 72 -14.91 -2.21 -5.20
C ALA A 72 -16.23 -2.46 -5.96
N ALA A 73 -16.48 -1.60 -6.94
CA ALA A 73 -17.59 -1.70 -7.90
C ALA A 73 -17.36 -2.81 -8.95
N MET A 74 -17.50 -4.06 -8.51
CA MET A 74 -17.46 -5.29 -9.32
C MET A 74 -18.68 -6.19 -9.05
N SER A 75 -18.89 -7.21 -9.88
CA SER A 75 -19.97 -8.18 -9.68
C SER A 75 -19.67 -9.13 -8.52
N ASP A 76 -20.71 -9.70 -7.91
CA ASP A 76 -20.58 -10.46 -6.67
C ASP A 76 -19.79 -11.77 -6.85
N SER A 77 -19.88 -12.41 -8.02
CA SER A 77 -19.01 -13.53 -8.39
C SER A 77 -17.53 -13.12 -8.41
N GLN A 78 -17.19 -11.98 -9.04
CA GLN A 78 -15.80 -11.49 -9.09
C GLN A 78 -15.28 -11.14 -7.70
N ARG A 79 -16.13 -10.54 -6.86
CA ARG A 79 -15.80 -10.24 -5.45
C ARG A 79 -15.59 -11.53 -4.65
N GLY A 80 -16.45 -12.53 -4.83
CA GLY A 80 -16.34 -13.84 -4.20
C GLY A 80 -15.06 -14.57 -4.57
N ASP A 81 -14.72 -14.62 -5.86
CA ASP A 81 -13.50 -15.26 -6.36
C ASP A 81 -12.22 -14.58 -5.82
N GLN A 82 -12.19 -13.25 -5.73
CA GLN A 82 -11.07 -12.52 -5.17
C GLN A 82 -10.96 -12.70 -3.65
N LEU A 83 -12.06 -12.60 -2.91
CA LEU A 83 -12.08 -12.83 -1.46
C LEU A 83 -11.65 -14.27 -1.12
N LYS A 84 -12.08 -15.28 -1.89
CA LYS A 84 -11.69 -16.69 -1.72
C LYS A 84 -10.20 -16.94 -1.94
N ARG A 85 -9.57 -16.21 -2.88
CA ARG A 85 -8.10 -16.24 -3.07
C ARG A 85 -7.37 -15.63 -1.88
N LEU A 86 -7.80 -14.43 -1.44
CA LEU A 86 -7.25 -13.75 -0.27
C LEU A 86 -7.43 -14.57 1.03
N GLU A 87 -8.53 -15.32 1.14
CA GLU A 87 -8.79 -16.25 2.23
C GLU A 87 -7.86 -17.48 2.20
N GLY A 88 -7.58 -18.06 1.03
CA GLY A 88 -6.58 -19.11 0.88
C GLY A 88 -5.19 -18.69 1.36
N ILE A 89 -4.76 -17.46 1.03
CA ILE A 89 -3.50 -16.86 1.51
C ILE A 89 -3.56 -16.66 3.04
N ALA A 90 -4.67 -16.13 3.57
CA ALA A 90 -4.85 -15.95 5.01
C ALA A 90 -4.80 -17.27 5.80
N THR A 91 -5.33 -18.37 5.25
CA THR A 91 -5.26 -19.70 5.86
C THR A 91 -3.84 -20.25 5.91
N ILE A 92 -3.03 -20.05 4.85
CA ILE A 92 -1.60 -20.40 4.87
C ILE A 92 -0.85 -19.55 5.91
N LEU A 93 -1.16 -18.26 5.99
CA LEU A 93 -0.57 -17.32 6.95
C LEU A 93 -0.89 -17.70 8.40
N ALA A 94 -2.15 -18.08 8.70
CA ALA A 94 -2.59 -18.50 10.03
C ALA A 94 -2.00 -19.85 10.44
N THR A 95 -2.04 -20.86 9.55
CA THR A 95 -1.41 -22.17 9.81
C THR A 95 0.11 -22.09 9.88
N THR A 96 0.74 -21.06 9.30
CA THR A 96 2.16 -20.77 9.48
C THR A 96 2.42 -20.07 10.82
N ALA A 97 1.54 -19.17 11.27
CA ALA A 97 1.63 -18.55 12.59
C ALA A 97 1.59 -19.60 13.72
N VAL A 98 0.65 -20.55 13.65
CA VAL A 98 0.51 -21.62 14.67
C VAL A 98 1.73 -22.55 14.76
N ARG A 99 2.61 -22.58 13.73
CA ARG A 99 3.84 -23.41 13.71
C ARG A 99 5.05 -22.75 14.38
N ASP A 100 5.03 -21.44 14.63
CA ASP A 100 6.15 -20.70 15.20
C ASP A 100 5.62 -19.68 16.22
N SER A 101 5.98 -19.84 17.49
CA SER A 101 5.47 -18.99 18.57
C SER A 101 5.86 -17.51 18.42
N GLY A 102 6.96 -17.22 17.74
CA GLY A 102 7.35 -15.85 17.37
C GLY A 102 6.42 -15.25 16.33
N LEU A 103 6.05 -16.00 15.28
CA LEU A 103 5.04 -15.57 14.30
C LEU A 103 3.64 -15.49 14.91
N LEU A 104 3.30 -16.36 15.86
CA LEU A 104 2.02 -16.31 16.58
C LEU A 104 1.90 -15.05 17.46
N ALA A 105 2.96 -14.69 18.19
CA ALA A 105 3.00 -13.46 19.00
C ALA A 105 2.78 -12.20 18.14
N LEU A 106 3.26 -12.19 16.89
CA LEU A 106 3.03 -11.12 15.91
C LEU A 106 1.58 -11.11 15.33
N ARG A 107 0.65 -11.87 15.93
CA ARG A 107 -0.80 -11.90 15.62
C ARG A 107 -1.70 -11.63 16.83
N GLY A 108 -1.14 -11.44 18.02
CA GLY A 108 -1.92 -11.03 19.20
C GLY A 108 -2.66 -9.70 18.98
N GLU A 109 -3.63 -9.41 19.83
CA GLU A 109 -4.46 -8.21 19.70
C GLU A 109 -3.63 -6.93 19.89
N ASP A 110 -2.63 -6.98 20.77
CA ASP A 110 -1.63 -5.92 21.01
C ASP A 110 -0.43 -5.94 20.03
N ALA A 111 -0.45 -6.77 18.97
CA ALA A 111 0.74 -6.99 18.12
C ALA A 111 1.08 -5.79 17.23
N VAL A 112 1.93 -4.90 17.73
CA VAL A 112 2.41 -3.71 17.02
C VAL A 112 3.10 -4.08 15.69
N VAL A 113 2.67 -3.42 14.63
CA VAL A 113 3.23 -3.53 13.28
C VAL A 113 4.54 -2.74 13.20
N SER A 114 5.65 -3.47 13.05
CA SER A 114 7.00 -2.90 12.97
C SER A 114 7.22 -2.03 11.74
N ASP A 115 8.11 -1.04 11.82
CA ASP A 115 8.45 -0.19 10.69
C ASP A 115 9.15 -0.94 9.55
N ALA A 116 9.86 -2.02 9.88
CA ALA A 116 10.36 -2.98 8.90
C ALA A 116 9.19 -3.60 8.09
N ALA A 117 8.10 -4.00 8.74
CA ALA A 117 6.91 -4.51 8.05
C ALA A 117 6.19 -3.42 7.23
N ARG A 118 6.10 -2.19 7.74
CA ARG A 118 5.55 -1.04 6.98
C ARG A 118 6.40 -0.71 5.75
N ARG A 119 7.72 -0.81 5.86
CA ARG A 119 8.66 -0.68 4.75
C ARG A 119 8.48 -1.80 3.73
N THR A 120 8.52 -3.06 4.15
CA THR A 120 8.32 -4.21 3.25
C THR A 120 6.94 -4.22 2.60
N ALA A 121 5.89 -3.74 3.26
CA ALA A 121 4.58 -3.55 2.65
C ALA A 121 4.57 -2.49 1.53
N ARG A 122 5.35 -1.41 1.68
CA ARG A 122 5.58 -0.41 0.62
C ARG A 122 6.45 -0.96 -0.51
N GLU A 123 7.50 -1.71 -0.19
CA GLU A 123 8.38 -2.36 -1.17
C GLU A 123 7.61 -3.38 -2.05
N ILE A 124 6.74 -4.21 -1.45
CA ILE A 124 5.86 -5.14 -2.18
C ILE A 124 4.88 -4.39 -3.10
N LYS A 125 4.30 -3.27 -2.64
CA LYS A 125 3.44 -2.41 -3.50
C LYS A 125 4.23 -1.84 -4.68
N ALA A 126 5.35 -1.17 -4.41
CA ALA A 126 6.17 -0.51 -5.42
C ALA A 126 6.70 -1.50 -6.48
N ALA A 127 7.13 -2.70 -6.08
CA ALA A 127 7.61 -3.74 -6.99
C ALA A 127 6.56 -4.22 -8.01
N LEU A 128 5.27 -3.99 -7.74
CA LEU A 128 4.14 -4.35 -8.61
C LEU A 128 3.62 -3.18 -9.45
N GLY A 129 4.33 -2.04 -9.48
CA GLY A 129 3.82 -0.81 -10.10
C GLY A 129 2.61 -0.23 -9.37
N VAL A 130 2.41 -0.60 -8.09
CA VAL A 130 1.56 0.17 -7.18
C VAL A 130 2.43 1.32 -6.65
N GLU A 131 2.62 2.31 -7.53
CA GLU A 131 2.84 3.68 -7.12
C GLU A 131 1.85 3.99 -5.98
N PRO A 132 2.28 4.61 -4.87
CA PRO A 132 1.30 5.11 -3.91
C PRO A 132 0.34 6.05 -4.64
N GLU A 133 -0.95 6.00 -4.32
CA GLU A 133 -1.77 7.21 -4.48
C GLU A 133 -1.03 8.28 -3.67
N PRO A 134 -0.65 9.41 -4.27
CA PRO A 134 0.20 10.38 -3.59
C PRO A 134 -0.45 10.77 -2.28
N GLU A 135 0.33 10.75 -1.19
CA GLU A 135 -0.08 11.42 0.04
C GLU A 135 -0.43 12.86 -0.37
N GLU A 136 -1.69 13.28 -0.15
CA GLU A 136 -2.11 14.63 -0.50
C GLU A 136 -1.18 15.59 0.23
N GLU A 137 -0.34 16.31 -0.53
CA GLU A 137 0.55 17.31 0.06
C GLU A 137 -0.32 18.24 0.90
N PRO A 138 -0.05 18.41 2.21
CA PRO A 138 -0.85 19.29 3.03
C PRO A 138 -0.79 20.68 2.41
N GLU A 139 -1.94 21.20 1.97
CA GLU A 139 -2.02 22.37 1.09
C GLU A 139 -1.06 23.45 1.60
N PRO A 140 -0.13 23.96 0.76
CA PRO A 140 0.90 24.87 1.22
C PRO A 140 0.24 26.16 1.71
N VAL A 141 0.07 26.25 3.03
CA VAL A 141 -0.62 27.34 3.72
C VAL A 141 -0.04 28.65 3.22
N ALA A 142 -0.86 29.41 2.49
CA ALA A 142 -0.40 30.51 1.67
C ALA A 142 0.38 31.53 2.53
N ALA A 143 1.71 31.51 2.39
CA ALA A 143 2.58 32.40 3.13
C ALA A 143 2.28 33.84 2.72
N ALA A 144 1.62 34.58 3.62
CA ALA A 144 1.24 35.96 3.37
C ALA A 144 2.49 36.81 3.02
N PRO A 145 2.38 37.74 2.06
CA PRO A 145 3.54 38.46 1.54
C PRO A 145 4.22 39.27 2.65
N VAL A 146 5.56 39.19 2.68
CA VAL A 146 6.42 39.89 3.64
C VAL A 146 6.37 41.41 3.45
N GLU A 147 5.69 42.12 4.36
CA GLU A 147 5.89 43.55 4.54
C GLU A 147 7.17 43.82 5.34
N ALA A 148 8.09 44.59 4.76
CA ALA A 148 9.38 44.93 5.37
C ALA A 148 9.44 46.42 5.81
N PRO A 149 9.40 46.72 7.12
CA PRO A 149 9.56 48.08 7.61
C PRO A 149 11.03 48.46 7.90
N ARG A 150 11.63 49.21 6.97
CA ARG A 150 12.55 50.34 7.22
C ARG A 150 13.69 50.19 8.26
N ARG A 151 14.86 49.79 7.74
CA ARG A 151 16.21 50.33 8.03
C ARG A 151 16.34 51.45 9.11
N VAL A 152 16.99 51.12 10.22
CA VAL A 152 17.80 52.06 11.05
C VAL A 152 19.09 51.36 11.49
N VAL A 153 20.21 52.10 11.55
CA VAL A 153 21.59 51.72 11.94
C VAL A 153 22.36 53.05 12.22
N PRO A 154 23.60 53.08 12.77
CA PRO A 154 24.49 52.00 13.28
C PRO A 154 24.60 52.12 14.84
N GLN A 155 25.65 51.87 15.64
CA GLN A 155 27.11 51.60 15.51
C GLN A 155 27.60 50.52 16.51
N SER A 156 28.91 50.32 16.59
CA SER A 156 29.64 49.25 17.30
C SER A 156 30.07 49.60 18.73
N VAL A 157 30.55 48.60 19.47
CA VAL A 157 31.18 48.69 20.80
C VAL A 157 32.61 49.23 20.73
N VAL A 158 32.98 50.21 21.57
CA VAL A 158 34.26 50.29 22.34
C VAL A 158 34.01 51.19 23.58
N SER A 159 34.50 50.76 24.76
CA SER A 159 34.59 51.48 26.05
C SER A 159 33.29 51.95 26.70
#